data_AF-A0A9J6FX39-F1
#
_entry.id   AF-A0A9J6FX39-F1
#
_cell.length_a   1.000
_cell.length_b   1.000
_cell.length_c   1.000
_cell.angle_alpha   90.00
_cell.angle_beta   90.00
_cell.angle_gamma   90.00
#
_symmetry.space_group_name_H-M   'P 1'
#
loop_
_entity.id
_entity.type
_entity.pdbx_description
1 polymer ?
#
loop_
_entity_poly.entity_id
_entity_poly.type
_entity_poly.pdbx_seq_one_letter_code
_entity_poly.pdbx_strand_id
1 'polypeptide(L)'
;MTLADLKEYKVDVKPALRRELHNNLSLLSVGPPAGGIVAEFLLAVMDTYRDPSQPFSNSLADDDTTVHRFLETIKFAFPRRMELGDPTTSTSLQ
;
A
#
# COMPACT_ATOMS: atom_id res chain seq x y z
N MET A 1 -1.44 -12.15 28.38
CA MET A 1 -0.16 -12.74 27.95
C MET A 1 0.28 -13.78 28.97
N THR A 2 0.46 -15.02 28.54
CA THR A 2 0.85 -16.17 29.37
C THR A 2 2.09 -16.88 28.78
N LEU A 3 2.70 -17.79 29.55
CA LEU A 3 3.76 -18.66 29.04
C LEU A 3 3.29 -19.59 27.91
N ALA A 4 1.98 -19.87 27.82
CA ALA A 4 1.41 -20.64 26.71
C ALA A 4 1.47 -19.83 25.41
N ASP A 5 1.09 -18.54 25.46
CA ASP A 5 1.11 -17.64 24.29
C ASP A 5 2.50 -17.56 23.64
N LEU A 6 3.58 -17.58 24.45
CA LEU A 6 4.95 -17.57 23.95
C LEU A 6 5.37 -18.89 23.28
N LYS A 7 4.85 -20.03 23.75
CA LYS A 7 5.13 -21.35 23.17
C LYS A 7 4.35 -21.57 21.87
N GLU A 8 3.16 -20.98 21.78
CA GLU A 8 2.25 -21.14 20.65
C GLU A 8 2.50 -20.14 19.52
N TYR A 9 3.16 -19.01 19.80
CA TYR A 9 3.49 -18.00 18.80
C TYR A 9 4.34 -18.59 17.66
N LYS A 10 3.89 -18.38 16.41
CA LYS A 10 4.59 -18.77 15.20
C LYS A 10 4.73 -17.58 14.27
N VAL A 11 5.93 -17.43 13.70
CA VAL A 11 6.17 -16.45 12.65
C VAL A 11 5.65 -17.01 11.33
N ASP A 12 4.80 -16.24 10.66
CA ASP A 12 4.30 -16.54 9.32
C ASP A 12 5.09 -15.72 8.29
N VAL A 13 5.77 -16.40 7.36
CA VAL A 13 6.59 -15.77 6.32
C VAL A 13 5.82 -15.79 5.02
N LYS A 14 5.29 -14.62 4.64
CA LYS A 14 4.52 -14.43 3.41
C LYS A 14 5.32 -13.67 2.36
N PRO A 15 5.07 -13.91 1.06
CA PRO A 15 5.65 -13.08 0.02
C PRO A 15 5.17 -11.63 0.16
N ALA A 16 6.05 -10.69 -0.18
CA ALA A 16 5.68 -9.27 -0.26
C ALA A 16 4.69 -9.05 -1.43
N LEU A 17 3.79 -8.10 -1.26
CA LEU A 17 3.02 -7.56 -2.37
C LEU A 17 3.96 -6.78 -3.29
N ARG A 18 3.76 -6.93 -4.59
CA ARG A 18 4.58 -6.31 -5.62
C ARG A 18 3.71 -5.54 -6.59
N ARG A 19 4.07 -4.30 -6.86
CA ARG A 19 3.49 -3.47 -7.91
C ARG A 19 4.58 -2.85 -8.76
N GLU A 20 4.37 -2.84 -10.07
CA GLU A 20 5.22 -2.07 -10.98
C GLU A 20 4.69 -0.64 -11.10
N LEU A 21 5.61 0.31 -10.98
CA LEU A 21 5.41 1.74 -11.24
C LEU A 21 6.09 2.11 -12.56
N HIS A 22 5.90 3.35 -13.00
CA HIS A 22 6.65 3.89 -14.13
C HIS A 22 8.17 3.77 -13.91
N ASN A 23 8.93 3.79 -15.00
CA ASN A 23 10.40 3.69 -15.01
C ASN A 23 10.97 2.35 -14.51
N ASN A 24 10.21 1.25 -14.65
CA ASN A 24 10.61 -0.09 -14.20
C ASN A 24 10.92 -0.15 -12.70
N LEU A 25 10.24 0.69 -11.90
CA LEU A 25 10.37 0.69 -10.45
C LEU A 25 9.38 -0.30 -9.86
N SER A 26 9.87 -1.26 -9.07
CA SER A 26 9.02 -2.22 -8.37
C SER A 26 8.86 -1.81 -6.91
N LEU A 27 7.62 -1.53 -6.52
CA LEU A 27 7.25 -1.26 -5.14
C LEU A 27 6.94 -2.57 -4.42
N LEU A 28 7.61 -2.81 -3.30
CA LEU A 28 7.39 -3.96 -2.43
C LEU A 28 6.72 -3.51 -1.14
N SER A 29 5.60 -4.14 -0.78
CA SER A 29 4.83 -3.78 0.41
C SER A 29 4.40 -5.01 1.21
N VAL A 30 4.12 -4.84 2.50
CA VAL A 30 3.59 -5.90 3.35
C VAL A 30 2.06 -5.90 3.22
N GLY A 31 1.49 -7.07 2.93
CA GLY A 31 0.04 -7.26 2.83
C GLY A 31 -0.68 -7.20 4.18
N PRO A 32 -2.02 -7.39 4.18
CA PRO A 32 -2.81 -7.39 5.40
C PRO A 32 -2.29 -8.44 6.41
N PRO A 33 -2.29 -8.18 7.73
CA PRO A 33 -2.93 -7.06 8.43
C PRO A 33 -2.11 -5.74 8.43
N ALA A 34 -0.94 -5.72 7.78
CA ALA A 34 -0.13 -4.51 7.72
C ALA A 34 -0.73 -3.46 6.76
N GLY A 35 -0.38 -2.19 6.97
CA GLY A 35 -0.86 -1.07 6.16
C GLY A 35 -0.13 -0.84 4.84
N GLY A 36 0.78 -1.74 4.43
CA GLY A 36 1.61 -1.57 3.23
C GLY A 36 0.79 -1.40 1.96
N ILE A 37 -0.33 -2.10 1.86
CA ILE A 37 -1.28 -2.02 0.74
C ILE A 37 -1.89 -0.62 0.56
N VAL A 38 -2.05 0.16 1.63
CA VAL A 38 -2.59 1.54 1.58
C VAL A 38 -1.57 2.48 0.95
N ALA A 39 -0.30 2.36 1.38
CA ALA A 39 0.79 3.13 0.80
C ALA A 39 1.01 2.76 -0.67
N GLU A 40 0.89 1.47 -1.00
CA GLU A 40 0.98 0.98 -2.37
C GLU A 40 -0.11 1.54 -3.27
N PHE A 41 -1.37 1.54 -2.81
CA PHE A 41 -2.48 2.17 -3.52
C PHE A 41 -2.23 3.65 -3.76
N LEU A 42 -1.81 4.38 -2.73
CA LEU A 42 -1.56 5.81 -2.82
C LEU A 42 -0.45 6.12 -3.84
N LEU A 43 0.68 5.42 -3.76
CA LEU A 43 1.80 5.64 -4.68
C LEU A 43 1.41 5.31 -6.11
N ALA A 44 0.63 4.25 -6.33
CA ALA A 44 0.17 3.90 -7.67
C ALA A 44 -0.76 4.94 -8.29
N VAL A 45 -1.67 5.54 -7.49
CA VAL A 45 -2.53 6.62 -7.98
C VAL A 45 -1.68 7.84 -8.32
N MET A 46 -0.75 8.22 -7.44
CA MET A 46 0.14 9.35 -7.68
C MET A 46 1.02 9.14 -8.93
N ASP A 47 1.44 7.91 -9.19
CA ASP A 47 2.23 7.52 -10.34
C ASP A 47 1.49 7.75 -11.68
N THR A 48 0.15 7.74 -11.69
CA THR A 48 -0.66 8.06 -12.89
C THR A 48 -0.58 9.53 -13.32
N TYR A 49 -0.16 10.43 -12.42
CA TYR A 49 -0.06 11.87 -12.72
C TYR A 49 1.32 12.29 -13.25
N ARG A 50 2.22 11.32 -13.51
CA ARG A 50 3.52 11.62 -14.11
C ARG A 50 3.36 12.20 -15.51
N ASP A 51 4.25 13.15 -15.82
CA ASP A 51 4.32 13.73 -17.15
C ASP A 51 4.98 12.73 -18.12
N PRO A 52 4.24 12.23 -19.13
CA PRO A 52 4.79 11.31 -20.12
C PRO A 52 5.89 11.95 -20.98
N SER A 53 5.97 13.28 -21.05
CA SER A 53 7.03 14.00 -21.76
C SER A 53 8.35 14.05 -20.98
N GLN A 54 8.33 13.72 -19.69
CA GLN A 54 9.52 13.70 -18.82
C GLN A 54 9.71 12.31 -18.20
N PRO A 55 9.97 11.27 -19.01
CA PRO A 55 10.07 9.89 -18.51
C PRO A 55 11.17 9.71 -17.47
N PHE A 56 12.24 10.51 -17.51
CA PHE A 56 13.34 10.42 -16.54
C PHE A 56 13.13 11.26 -15.28
N SER A 57 12.08 12.08 -15.22
CA SER A 57 11.75 12.81 -13.99
C SER A 57 11.20 11.82 -12.98
N ASN A 58 11.83 11.72 -11.80
CA ASN A 58 11.34 10.88 -10.71
C ASN A 58 10.33 11.60 -9.81
N SER A 59 10.06 12.88 -10.08
CA SER A 59 9.19 13.74 -9.27
C SER A 59 7.95 14.16 -10.06
N LEU A 60 6.85 14.36 -9.34
CA LEU A 60 5.67 15.05 -9.86
C LEU A 60 5.91 16.57 -9.88
N ALA A 61 5.01 17.30 -10.52
CA ALA A 61 5.02 18.76 -10.49
C ALA A 61 4.94 19.26 -9.03
N ASP A 62 5.74 20.27 -8.70
CA ASP A 62 5.68 20.94 -7.40
C ASP A 62 4.65 22.07 -7.45
N ASP A 63 3.37 21.68 -7.44
CA ASP A 63 2.23 22.60 -7.55
C ASP A 63 1.08 22.25 -6.60
N ASP A 64 0.20 23.23 -6.38
CA ASP A 64 -0.98 23.08 -5.52
C ASP A 64 -1.90 21.93 -5.99
N THR A 65 -1.94 21.68 -7.31
CA THR A 65 -2.71 20.60 -7.90
C THR A 65 -2.21 19.23 -7.43
N THR A 66 -0.90 19.03 -7.40
CA THR A 66 -0.28 17.78 -6.96
C THR A 66 -0.54 17.54 -5.48
N VAL A 67 -0.43 18.58 -4.66
CA VAL A 67 -0.78 18.51 -3.22
C VAL A 67 -2.26 18.17 -3.05
N HIS A 68 -3.15 18.83 -3.78
CA HIS A 68 -4.60 18.55 -3.74
C HIS A 68 -4.90 17.10 -4.10
N ARG A 69 -4.36 16.59 -5.22
CA ARG A 69 -4.53 15.20 -5.66
C ARG A 69 -4.02 14.19 -4.63
N PHE A 70 -2.90 14.50 -3.98
CA PHE A 70 -2.36 13.67 -2.91
C PHE A 70 -3.31 13.61 -1.71
N LEU A 71 -3.85 14.75 -1.27
CA LEU A 71 -4.82 14.81 -0.18
C LEU A 71 -6.11 14.05 -0.50
N GLU A 72 -6.64 14.20 -1.71
CA GLU A 72 -7.83 13.46 -2.13
C GLU A 72 -7.56 11.94 -2.17
N THR A 73 -6.39 11.53 -2.67
CA THR A 73 -6.00 10.12 -2.66
C THR A 73 -5.94 9.55 -1.25
N ILE A 74 -5.41 10.30 -0.28
CA ILE A 74 -5.41 9.92 1.14
C ILE A 74 -6.84 9.73 1.65
N LYS A 75 -7.73 10.70 1.39
CA LYS A 75 -9.14 10.63 1.82
C LYS A 75 -9.85 9.40 1.28
N PHE A 76 -9.53 8.95 0.07
CA PHE A 76 -10.08 7.71 -0.50
C PHE A 76 -9.41 6.42 0.00
N ALA A 77 -8.13 6.48 0.35
CA ALA A 77 -7.35 5.31 0.76
C ALA A 77 -7.60 4.92 2.23
N PHE A 78 -7.67 5.90 3.13
CA PHE A 78 -7.74 5.64 4.57
C PHE A 78 -9.04 4.97 5.06
N PRO A 79 -10.22 5.23 4.48
CA PRO A 79 -11.42 4.47 4.83
C PRO A 79 -11.25 2.97 4.53
N ARG A 80 -10.63 2.62 3.38
CA ARG A 80 -10.35 1.22 3.01
C ARG A 80 -9.36 0.55 3.95
N ARG A 81 -8.49 1.31 4.63
CA ARG A 81 -7.61 0.77 5.68
C ARG A 81 -8.42 0.11 6.80
N MET A 82 -9.63 0.58 7.07
CA MET A 82 -10.49 0.01 8.13
C MET A 82 -11.03 -1.38 7.77
N GLU A 83 -10.97 -1.75 6.48
CA GLU A 83 -11.33 -3.09 6.00
C GLU A 83 -10.14 -4.07 6.11
N LEU A 84 -8.93 -3.59 6.44
CA LEU A 84 -7.77 -4.46 6.61
C LEU A 84 -7.85 -5.18 7.96
N GLY A 85 -7.92 -6.51 7.89
CA GLY A 85 -7.89 -7.40 9.04
C GLY A 85 -6.93 -8.56 8.82
N ASP A 86 -6.97 -9.53 9.73
CA ASP A 86 -6.25 -10.78 9.55
C ASP A 86 -6.85 -11.57 8.37
N PRO A 87 -6.07 -11.87 7.31
CA PRO A 87 -6.54 -12.65 6.17
C PRO A 87 -7.11 -14.03 6.54
N THR A 88 -6.61 -14.61 7.63
CA THR A 88 -7.04 -15.95 8.08
C THR A 88 -8.44 -15.92 8.70
N THR A 89 -8.91 -14.77 9.18
CA THR A 89 -10.24 -14.62 9.80
C THR A 89 -11.32 -14.25 8.77
N SER A 90 -10.97 -13.57 7.69
CA SER A 90 -11.94 -13.04 6.71
C SER A 90 -12.33 -14.01 5.59
N THR A 91 -11.70 -15.19 5.49
CA THR A 91 -11.90 -16.16 4.39
C THR A 91 -13.04 -17.17 4.65
N SER A 92 -13.76 -17.09 5.78
CA SER A 92 -14.81 -18.06 6.16
C SER A 92 -16.22 -17.75 5.63
N LEU A 93 -16.36 -16.98 4.55
CA LEU A 93 -17.62 -16.74 3.84
C LEU A 93 -17.46 -17.03 2.34
N GLN A 94 -17.36 -18.31 1.99
CA GLN A 94 -17.67 -18.85 0.66
C GLN A 94 -18.45 -20.14 0.82
#